data_AF-A0A957KXE9-F1
#
_entry.id   AF-A0A957KXE9-F1
#
_cell.length_a   1.000
_cell.length_b   1.000
_cell.length_c   1.000
_cell.angle_alpha   90.00
_cell.angle_beta   90.00
_cell.angle_gamma   90.00
#
_symmetry.space_group_name_H-M   'P 1'
#
loop_
_entity.id
_entity.type
_entity.pdbx_description
1 polymer ?
#
loop_
_entity_poly.entity_id
_entity_poly.type
_entity_poly.pdbx_seq_one_letter_code
_entity_poly.pdbx_strand_id
1 'polypeptide(L)'
;MHRADAMTLALAAAAAAQFRPNGFAQKRPEVNAYLKLQRFLADKYPAVSNDILNICPASIKRQNLLKRQLQEEGADKDTSILQQTIQLLRLLLERTPNAATAVFAAPTDLEDAITTLTTFLEDMKHERRIHTRYPHPAPNATAPAYL
;
A
#
# COMPACT_ATOMS: atom_id res chain seq x y z
N MET A 1 8.12 -9.72 5.64
CA MET A 1 6.71 -9.59 5.19
C MET A 1 6.67 -9.17 3.71
N HIS A 2 5.68 -9.56 2.90
CA HIS A 2 5.54 -9.04 1.54
C HIS A 2 4.72 -7.73 1.50
N ARG A 3 4.88 -6.93 0.42
CA ARG A 3 4.17 -5.65 0.22
C ARG A 3 2.65 -5.80 0.26
N ALA A 4 2.13 -6.78 -0.47
CA ALA A 4 0.69 -7.05 -0.47
C ALA A 4 0.18 -7.48 0.91
N ASP A 5 1.01 -8.15 1.73
CA ASP A 5 0.66 -8.47 3.13
C ASP A 5 0.61 -7.18 3.98
N ALA A 6 1.59 -6.29 3.82
CA ALA A 6 1.62 -4.99 4.50
C ALA A 6 0.37 -4.13 4.17
N MET A 7 -0.02 -4.10 2.90
CA MET A 7 -1.22 -3.38 2.45
C MET A 7 -2.50 -4.02 2.96
N THR A 8 -2.57 -5.35 2.94
CA THR A 8 -3.72 -6.09 3.45
C THR A 8 -3.89 -5.87 4.95
N LEU A 9 -2.79 -5.89 5.72
CA LEU A 9 -2.77 -5.58 7.13
C LEU A 9 -3.28 -4.16 7.41
N ALA A 10 -2.80 -3.17 6.66
CA ALA A 10 -3.24 -1.78 6.80
C ALA A 10 -4.76 -1.63 6.60
N LEU A 11 -5.29 -2.22 5.53
CA LEU A 11 -6.72 -2.16 5.20
C LEU A 11 -7.57 -2.93 6.22
N ALA A 12 -7.11 -4.09 6.67
CA ALA A 12 -7.81 -4.89 7.67
C ALA A 12 -7.84 -4.21 9.04
N ALA A 13 -6.68 -3.73 9.51
CA ALA A 13 -6.58 -3.03 10.78
C ALA A 13 -7.38 -1.72 10.76
N ALA A 14 -7.35 -0.95 9.66
CA ALA A 14 -8.14 0.27 9.58
C ALA A 14 -9.65 0.02 9.56
N ALA A 15 -10.09 -1.01 8.84
CA ALA A 15 -11.49 -1.42 8.86
C ALA A 15 -11.91 -1.86 10.27
N ALA A 16 -11.06 -2.63 10.97
CA ALA A 16 -11.32 -2.99 12.37
C ALA A 16 -11.34 -1.76 13.30
N ALA A 17 -10.48 -0.77 13.06
CA ALA A 17 -10.52 0.50 13.78
C ALA A 17 -11.87 1.19 13.57
N GLN A 18 -12.36 1.28 12.32
CA GLN A 18 -13.64 1.93 11.99
C GLN A 18 -14.82 1.37 12.81
N PHE A 19 -14.92 0.04 12.95
CA PHE A 19 -16.01 -0.63 13.68
C PHE A 19 -15.96 -0.47 15.21
N ARG A 20 -14.88 0.07 15.79
CA ARG A 20 -14.85 0.33 17.23
C ARG A 20 -15.81 1.46 17.59
N PRO A 21 -16.77 1.25 18.51
CA PRO A 21 -17.61 2.32 19.01
C PRO A 21 -16.73 3.34 19.74
N ASN A 22 -16.79 4.60 19.34
CA ASN A 22 -16.05 5.66 20.01
C ASN A 22 -17.00 6.82 20.32
N GLY A 23 -17.49 6.87 21.55
CA GLY A 23 -18.49 7.86 22.00
C GLY A 23 -17.98 9.30 22.11
N PHE A 24 -16.67 9.54 21.94
CA PHE A 24 -16.05 10.85 22.22
C PHE A 24 -15.12 11.39 21.12
N ALA A 25 -14.82 10.63 20.07
CA ALA A 25 -13.89 11.08 19.02
C ALA A 25 -14.62 11.80 17.87
N GLN A 26 -14.69 13.14 17.92
CA GLN A 26 -15.25 13.96 16.83
C GLN A 26 -14.44 13.90 15.53
N LYS A 27 -13.15 13.51 15.57
CA LYS A 27 -12.29 13.38 14.39
C LYS A 27 -11.48 12.10 14.46
N ARG A 28 -11.63 11.25 13.43
CA ARG A 28 -10.96 9.96 13.27
C ARG A 28 -10.11 9.98 11.99
N PRO A 29 -8.93 10.61 12.02
CA PRO A 29 -8.10 10.78 10.82
C PRO A 29 -7.69 9.45 10.17
N GLU A 30 -7.52 8.39 10.97
CA GLU A 30 -7.23 7.03 10.50
C GLU A 30 -8.39 6.46 9.67
N VAL A 31 -9.64 6.71 10.06
CA VAL A 31 -10.82 6.29 9.31
C VAL A 31 -10.96 7.09 8.02
N ASN A 32 -10.71 8.41 8.07
CA ASN A 32 -10.74 9.24 6.87
C ASN A 32 -9.66 8.84 5.85
N ALA A 33 -8.45 8.53 6.32
CA ALA A 33 -7.36 8.05 5.47
C ALA A 33 -7.71 6.70 4.85
N TYR A 34 -8.33 5.80 5.62
CA TYR A 34 -8.82 4.52 5.12
C TYR A 34 -9.90 4.67 4.04
N LEU A 35 -10.94 5.47 4.28
CA LEU A 35 -12.00 5.71 3.29
C LEU A 35 -11.47 6.34 2.01
N LYS A 36 -10.48 7.25 2.12
CA LYS A 36 -9.80 7.84 0.97
C LYS A 36 -9.02 6.79 0.17
N LEU A 37 -8.25 5.94 0.85
CA LEU A 37 -7.49 4.86 0.21
C LEU A 37 -8.42 3.82 -0.44
N GLN A 38 -9.50 3.46 0.24
CA GLN A 38 -10.53 2.57 -0.28
C GLN A 38 -11.14 3.12 -1.57
N ARG A 39 -11.53 4.40 -1.58
CA ARG A 39 -12.07 5.06 -2.77
C ARG A 39 -11.04 5.11 -3.90
N PHE A 40 -9.78 5.42 -3.58
CA PHE A 40 -8.71 5.42 -4.57
C PHE A 40 -8.49 4.04 -5.21
N LEU A 41 -8.54 2.97 -4.42
CA LEU A 41 -8.49 1.59 -4.91
C LEU A 41 -9.71 1.26 -5.78
N ALA A 42 -10.91 1.62 -5.34
CA ALA A 42 -12.15 1.40 -6.09
C ALA A 42 -12.15 2.09 -7.46
N ASP A 43 -11.66 3.33 -7.50
CA ASP A 43 -11.64 4.16 -8.71
C ASP A 43 -10.56 3.71 -9.71
N LYS A 44 -9.37 3.35 -9.21
CA LYS A 44 -8.20 3.02 -10.05
C LYS A 44 -8.07 1.53 -10.38
N TYR A 45 -8.57 0.66 -9.51
CA TYR A 45 -8.45 -0.80 -9.59
C TYR A 45 -9.82 -1.45 -9.34
N PRO A 46 -10.80 -1.29 -10.26
CA PRO A 46 -12.18 -1.73 -10.04
C PRO A 46 -12.34 -3.25 -9.87
N ALA A 47 -11.35 -4.03 -10.31
CA ALA A 47 -11.30 -5.48 -10.10
C ALA A 47 -10.94 -5.87 -8.66
N VAL A 48 -10.37 -4.96 -7.86
CA VAL A 48 -10.26 -5.14 -6.41
C VAL A 48 -11.67 -4.99 -5.84
N SER A 49 -12.22 -6.09 -5.36
CA SER A 49 -13.65 -6.18 -5.04
C SER A 49 -14.03 -5.20 -3.94
N ASN A 50 -14.86 -4.21 -4.29
CA ASN A 50 -15.41 -3.22 -3.35
C ASN A 50 -16.11 -3.87 -2.16
N ASP A 51 -16.74 -5.03 -2.34
CA ASP A 51 -17.38 -5.77 -1.25
C ASP A 51 -16.40 -6.24 -0.17
N ILE A 52 -15.16 -6.57 -0.55
CA ILE A 52 -14.12 -6.99 0.41
C ILE A 52 -13.65 -5.78 1.22
N LEU A 53 -13.60 -4.60 0.59
CA LEU A 53 -13.26 -3.36 1.24
C LEU A 53 -14.40 -2.87 2.14
N ASN A 54 -15.66 -3.00 1.71
CA ASN A 54 -16.84 -2.56 2.45
C ASN A 54 -17.18 -3.41 3.68
N ILE A 55 -16.96 -4.73 3.62
CA ILE A 55 -17.38 -5.68 4.68
C ILE A 55 -16.27 -5.90 5.73
N CYS A 56 -15.14 -5.17 5.62
CA CYS A 56 -13.91 -5.40 6.36
C CYS A 56 -13.27 -6.76 6.04
N PRO A 57 -11.97 -6.80 5.67
CA PRO A 57 -11.24 -8.06 5.53
C PRO A 57 -10.83 -8.61 6.92
N ALA A 58 -11.79 -8.72 7.85
CA ALA A 58 -11.54 -9.24 9.20
C ALA A 58 -11.17 -10.73 9.22
N SER A 59 -11.64 -11.52 8.22
CA SER A 59 -11.31 -12.94 8.12
C SER A 59 -10.06 -13.18 7.27
N ILE A 60 -9.23 -14.16 7.65
CA ILE A 60 -8.05 -14.61 6.88
C ILE A 60 -8.38 -14.91 5.41
N LYS A 61 -9.53 -15.53 5.13
CA LYS A 61 -9.95 -15.83 3.75
C LYS A 61 -10.12 -14.58 2.90
N ARG A 62 -10.71 -13.52 3.46
CA ARG A 62 -10.88 -12.22 2.78
C ARG A 62 -9.56 -11.46 2.65
N GLN A 63 -8.69 -11.55 3.66
CA GLN A 63 -7.33 -10.99 3.57
C GLN A 63 -6.53 -11.64 2.43
N ASN A 64 -6.57 -12.96 2.30
CA ASN A 64 -5.91 -13.68 1.22
C ASN A 64 -6.48 -13.32 -0.16
N LEU A 65 -7.80 -13.13 -0.27
CA LEU A 65 -8.43 -12.69 -1.51
C LEU A 65 -8.03 -11.27 -1.89
N LEU A 66 -8.04 -10.34 -0.92
CA LEU A 66 -7.59 -8.97 -1.09
C LEU A 66 -6.12 -8.91 -1.53
N LYS A 67 -5.25 -9.66 -0.85
CA LYS A 67 -3.84 -9.80 -1.21
C LYS A 67 -3.68 -10.21 -2.67
N ARG A 68 -4.39 -11.26 -3.09
CA ARG A 68 -4.34 -11.77 -4.46
C ARG A 68 -4.77 -10.70 -5.47
N GLN A 69 -5.91 -10.04 -5.24
CA GLN A 69 -6.40 -8.98 -6.12
C GLN A 69 -5.42 -7.80 -6.22
N LEU A 70 -4.82 -7.37 -5.11
CA LEU A 70 -3.82 -6.31 -5.11
C LEU A 70 -2.57 -6.68 -5.94
N GLN A 71 -2.20 -7.96 -5.97
CA GLN A 71 -1.06 -8.46 -6.74
C GLN A 71 -1.40 -8.63 -8.23
N GLU A 72 -2.56 -9.21 -8.54
CA GLU A 72 -3.02 -9.43 -9.92
C GLU A 72 -3.21 -8.10 -10.67
N GLU A 73 -3.76 -7.11 -9.98
CA GLU A 73 -3.99 -5.76 -10.53
C GLU A 73 -2.73 -4.87 -10.49
N GLY A 74 -1.64 -5.35 -9.87
CA GLY A 74 -0.39 -4.59 -9.73
C GLY A 74 -0.49 -3.36 -8.82
N ALA A 75 -1.53 -3.26 -8.00
CA ALA A 75 -1.69 -2.21 -6.99
C ALA A 75 -0.55 -2.22 -5.95
N ASP A 76 0.07 -3.39 -5.72
CA ASP A 76 1.24 -3.56 -4.85
C ASP A 76 2.54 -2.91 -5.37
N LYS A 77 2.52 -2.41 -6.61
CA LYS A 77 3.63 -1.69 -7.26
C LYS A 77 3.34 -0.20 -7.45
N ASP A 78 2.12 0.25 -7.17
CA ASP A 78 1.74 1.66 -7.35
C ASP A 78 2.28 2.52 -6.21
N THR A 79 3.26 3.37 -6.54
CA THR A 79 3.89 4.27 -5.58
C THR A 79 2.90 5.17 -4.85
N SER A 80 1.80 5.60 -5.50
CA SER A 80 0.79 6.46 -4.89
C SER A 80 -0.05 5.71 -3.86
N ILE A 81 -0.32 4.42 -4.08
CA ILE A 81 -1.02 3.57 -3.11
C ILE A 81 -0.11 3.23 -1.94
N LEU A 82 1.14 2.87 -2.22
CA LEU A 82 2.10 2.52 -1.18
C LEU A 82 2.32 3.68 -0.21
N GLN A 83 2.43 4.92 -0.72
CA GLN A 83 2.53 6.12 0.12
C GLN A 83 1.30 6.35 0.99
N GLN A 84 0.09 6.24 0.42
CA GLN A 84 -1.15 6.38 1.17
C GLN A 84 -1.31 5.26 2.22
N THR A 85 -0.87 4.04 1.90
CA THR A 85 -0.86 2.90 2.82
C THR A 85 0.09 3.14 3.99
N ILE A 86 1.31 3.65 3.74
CA ILE A 86 2.25 4.03 4.81
C ILE A 86 1.65 5.09 5.71
N GLN A 87 1.00 6.12 5.13
CA GLN A 87 0.35 7.16 5.90
C GLN A 87 -0.76 6.60 6.80
N LEU A 88 -1.58 5.68 6.27
CA LEU A 88 -2.61 4.99 7.03
C LEU A 88 -2.01 4.17 8.17
N LEU A 89 -0.97 3.37 7.91
CA LEU A 89 -0.30 2.57 8.93
C LEU A 89 0.27 3.43 10.07
N ARG A 90 0.88 4.58 9.74
CA ARG A 90 1.38 5.52 10.76
C ARG A 90 0.25 6.07 11.63
N LEU A 91 -0.89 6.43 11.03
CA LEU A 91 -2.06 6.89 11.78
C LEU A 91 -2.63 5.79 12.68
N LEU A 92 -2.66 4.54 12.19
CA LEU A 92 -3.11 3.39 12.99
C LEU A 92 -2.18 3.14 14.17
N LEU A 93 -0.86 3.18 13.97
CA LEU A 93 0.12 2.98 15.03
C LEU A 93 0.01 4.08 16.11
N GLU A 94 -0.14 5.34 15.70
CA GLU A 94 -0.21 6.49 16.63
C GLU A 94 -1.52 6.53 17.43
N ARG A 95 -2.65 6.24 16.77
CA ARG A 95 -4.00 6.50 17.34
C ARG A 95 -4.71 5.24 17.81
N THR A 96 -4.50 4.13 17.13
CA THR A 96 -5.26 2.89 17.32
C THR A 96 -4.38 1.64 17.14
N PRO A 97 -3.27 1.49 17.88
CA PRO A 97 -2.36 0.35 17.70
C PRO A 97 -3.06 -1.00 17.96
N ASN A 98 -4.05 -0.99 18.85
CA ASN A 98 -4.90 -2.15 19.17
C ASN A 98 -5.85 -2.56 18.02
N ALA A 99 -5.85 -1.86 16.88
CA ALA A 99 -6.60 -2.29 15.72
C ALA A 99 -5.95 -3.48 15.00
N ALA A 100 -4.62 -3.63 15.12
CA ALA A 100 -3.90 -4.80 14.59
C ALA A 100 -4.35 -6.11 15.28
N THR A 101 -4.57 -6.07 16.59
CA THR A 101 -4.98 -7.27 17.35
C THR A 101 -6.37 -7.76 16.97
N ALA A 102 -7.25 -6.86 16.53
CA ALA A 102 -8.57 -7.22 16.02
C ALA A 102 -8.53 -8.01 14.70
N VAL A 103 -7.38 -8.02 14.02
CA VAL A 103 -7.12 -8.79 12.80
C VAL A 103 -6.04 -9.85 12.99
N PHE A 104 -5.83 -10.27 14.24
CA PHE A 104 -4.87 -11.32 14.62
C PHE A 104 -3.41 -10.96 14.35
N ALA A 105 -3.08 -9.66 14.35
CA ALA A 105 -1.73 -9.13 14.21
C ALA A 105 -1.28 -8.40 15.49
N ALA A 106 0.03 -8.26 15.67
CA ALA A 106 0.62 -7.46 16.73
C ALA A 106 0.82 -5.99 16.28
N PRO A 107 0.87 -5.01 17.21
CA PRO A 107 1.23 -3.64 16.87
C PRO A 107 2.60 -3.53 16.18
N THR A 108 3.55 -4.39 16.52
CA THR A 108 4.87 -4.50 15.87
C THR A 108 4.75 -4.85 14.39
N ASP A 109 3.71 -5.59 13.98
CA ASP A 109 3.48 -5.92 12.57
C ASP A 109 3.12 -4.66 11.75
N LEU A 110 2.55 -3.62 12.38
CA LEU A 110 2.32 -2.33 11.73
C LEU A 110 3.64 -1.58 11.49
N GLU A 111 4.60 -1.68 12.41
CA GLU A 111 5.94 -1.10 12.25
C GLU A 111 6.72 -1.82 11.14
N ASP A 112 6.65 -3.15 11.13
CA ASP A 112 7.23 -3.98 10.08
C ASP A 112 6.59 -3.67 8.71
N ALA A 113 5.27 -3.39 8.67
CA ALA A 113 4.58 -2.95 7.47
C ALA A 113 5.10 -1.61 6.94
N ILE A 114 5.24 -0.63 7.82
CA ILE A 114 5.78 0.69 7.46
C ILE A 114 7.19 0.55 6.92
N THR A 115 8.04 -0.22 7.60
CA THR A 115 9.43 -0.44 7.20
C THR A 115 9.50 -1.12 5.84
N THR A 116 8.77 -2.22 5.65
CA THR A 116 8.72 -2.98 4.39
C THR A 116 8.32 -2.09 3.21
N LEU A 117 7.28 -1.28 3.37
CA LEU A 117 6.80 -0.40 2.30
C LEU A 117 7.73 0.78 2.05
N THR A 118 8.36 1.32 3.09
CA THR A 118 9.30 2.45 2.99
C THR A 118 10.57 2.03 2.26
N THR A 119 11.21 0.93 2.69
CA THR A 119 12.41 0.40 2.03
C THR A 119 12.16 0.13 0.56
N PHE A 120 11.04 -0.50 0.23
CA PHE A 120 10.70 -0.75 -1.17
C PHE A 120 10.53 0.53 -2.00
N LEU A 121 9.88 1.57 -1.45
CA LEU A 121 9.76 2.86 -2.14
C LEU A 121 11.12 3.55 -2.32
N GLU A 122 12.05 3.36 -1.39
CA GLU A 122 13.42 3.87 -1.51
C GLU A 122 14.19 3.12 -2.59
N ASP A 123 14.09 1.80 -2.65
CA ASP A 123 14.72 0.97 -3.69
C ASP A 123 14.24 1.39 -5.09
N MET A 124 12.91 1.53 -5.27
CA MET A 124 12.34 2.00 -6.54
C MET A 124 12.85 3.39 -6.95
N LYS A 125 13.08 4.29 -5.99
CA LYS A 125 13.65 5.62 -6.26
C LYS A 125 15.12 5.53 -6.66
N HIS A 126 15.88 4.61 -6.07
CA HIS A 126 17.29 4.40 -6.41
C HIS A 126 17.45 3.80 -7.82
N GLU A 127 16.65 2.80 -8.18
CA GLU A 127 16.66 2.21 -9.53
C GLU A 127 16.35 3.23 -10.63
N ARG A 128 15.35 4.11 -10.41
CA ARG A 128 15.03 5.19 -11.36
C ARG A 128 16.19 6.16 -11.54
N ARG A 129 16.94 6.48 -10.48
CA ARG A 129 18.08 7.40 -10.54
C ARG A 129 19.26 6.83 -11.33
N ILE A 130 19.48 5.52 -11.26
CA ILE A 130 20.55 4.83 -12.00
C ILE A 130 20.23 4.83 -13.50
N HIS A 131 18.98 4.58 -13.89
CA HIS A 131 18.57 4.58 -15.30
C HIS A 131 18.54 5.96 -15.96
N THR A 132 18.32 7.05 -15.20
CA THR A 132 18.40 8.41 -15.74
C THR A 132 19.83 8.94 -15.98
N ARG A 133 20.87 8.21 -15.55
CA ARG A 133 22.27 8.69 -15.63
C ARG A 133 23.06 8.17 -16.83
N TYR A 134 22.48 7.32 -17.69
CA TYR A 134 23.11 6.92 -18.94
C TYR A 134 22.39 7.60 -20.11
N PRO A 135 22.91 8.74 -20.64
CA PRO A 135 22.53 9.13 -21.98
C PRO A 135 22.90 7.97 -22.92
N HIS A 136 21.94 7.56 -23.74
CA HIS A 136 22.20 6.63 -24.84
C HIS A 136 23.45 7.09 -25.61
N PRO A 137 24.46 6.22 -25.85
CA PRO A 137 25.44 6.53 -26.86
C PRO A 137 24.67 6.70 -28.18
N ALA A 138 24.85 7.86 -28.82
CA ALA A 138 24.26 8.16 -30.11
C ALA A 138 24.55 7.00 -31.08
N PRO A 139 23.58 6.58 -31.93
CA PRO A 139 23.81 5.52 -32.87
C PRO A 139 24.98 5.88 -33.79
N ASN A 140 25.94 4.96 -33.86
CA ASN A 140 27.11 4.99 -34.73
C ASN A 140 26.76 5.54 -36.12
N ALA A 141 27.23 6.75 -36.42
CA ALA A 141 27.30 7.24 -37.78
C ALA A 141 28.21 6.28 -38.56
N THR A 142 27.57 5.47 -39.39
CA THR A 142 28.21 4.50 -40.27
C THR A 142 28.68 5.27 -41.52
N ALA A 143 30.00 5.39 -41.69
CA ALA A 143 30.86 5.33 -42.92
C ALA A 143 30.39 6.06 -44.24
N PRO A 144 31.29 6.51 -45.17
CA PRO A 144 32.30 5.64 -45.79
C PRO A 144 33.66 6.28 -46.14
N ALA A 145 34.59 5.38 -46.50
CA ALA A 145 35.90 5.61 -47.09
C ALA A 145 35.85 6.10 -48.56
N TYR A 146 37.02 6.53 -49.06
CA TYR A 146 37.41 6.90 -50.44
C TYR A 146 37.26 8.38 -50.85
N LEU A 147 38.37 9.12 -50.89
CA LEU A 147 39.30 9.25 -52.03
C LEU A 147 40.62 9.87 -51.58
#